data_AF-A0A3S0CTU7-F1
#
_entry.id   AF-A0A3S0CTU7-F1
#
_cell.length_a   1.000
_cell.length_b   1.000
_cell.length_c   1.000
_cell.angle_alpha   90.00
_cell.angle_beta   90.00
_cell.angle_gamma   90.00
#
_symmetry.space_group_name_H-M   'P 1'
#
loop_
_entity.id
_entity.type
_entity.pdbx_description
1 polymer ?
#
loop_
_entity_poly.entity_id
_entity_poly.type
_entity_poly.pdbx_seq_one_letter_code
_entity_poly.pdbx_strand_id
1 'polypeptide(L)'
;MKTAFRTIILLALVVAVFGAAPRVFAAAEANNGDAPVSSTPANPGPTEKTSAQRIEEYKEKLLVKPTAAEQTRLKTRCQPAQGISKTLATKVDTSHKARAAAYEQITTKLDKLVAGLEETDFNTTELKAQQKKLGEMTTSYAKNYAVYKDALADLNALDCMADPVAYKAALEVARATRLTLSREVAVIKAYLTDTVPPQLLKAKTALDNKTNQQSDDKKDAQ
;
A
#
# COMPACT_ATOMS: atom_id res chain seq x y z
N MET A 1 -40.68 20.50 -9.85
CA MET A 1 -39.64 19.94 -8.96
C MET A 1 -38.28 20.28 -9.55
N LYS A 2 -37.72 21.43 -9.18
CA LYS A 2 -36.46 21.98 -9.71
C LYS A 2 -35.81 22.75 -8.57
N THR A 3 -34.88 22.11 -7.86
CA THR A 3 -33.78 22.70 -7.05
C THR A 3 -33.31 21.67 -6.01
N ALA A 4 -32.45 20.72 -6.39
CA ALA A 4 -31.81 19.85 -5.40
C ALA A 4 -30.37 19.42 -5.72
N PHE A 5 -29.80 19.77 -6.88
CA PHE A 5 -28.43 19.40 -7.24
C PHE A 5 -27.58 20.64 -7.52
N ARG A 6 -27.30 21.43 -6.48
CA ARG A 6 -26.26 22.46 -6.50
C ARG A 6 -25.48 22.47 -5.19
N THR A 7 -25.06 21.28 -4.77
CA THR A 7 -23.98 21.13 -3.80
C THR A 7 -22.80 20.50 -4.53
N ILE A 8 -22.14 21.33 -5.34
CA ILE A 8 -20.81 21.01 -5.87
C ILE A 8 -19.92 20.92 -4.63
N ILE A 9 -19.68 19.69 -4.18
CA ILE A 9 -18.69 19.38 -3.16
C ILE A 9 -17.35 19.78 -3.77
N LEU A 10 -16.91 20.99 -3.43
CA LEU A 10 -15.51 21.41 -3.50
C LEU A 10 -14.75 20.40 -2.64
N LEU A 11 -14.29 19.34 -3.30
CA LEU A 11 -13.42 18.32 -2.74
C LEU A 11 -12.06 19.00 -2.52
N ALA A 12 -11.97 19.81 -1.47
CA ALA A 12 -10.71 20.30 -0.96
C ALA A 12 -9.90 19.07 -0.59
N LEU A 13 -8.97 18.75 -1.48
CA LEU A 13 -7.97 17.71 -1.33
C LEU A 13 -7.12 18.16 -0.15
N VAL A 14 -7.49 17.73 1.06
CA VAL A 14 -6.67 17.84 2.25
C VAL A 14 -5.47 16.91 2.02
N VAL A 15 -4.51 17.42 1.24
CA VAL A 15 -3.12 16.98 1.27
C VAL A 15 -2.59 17.43 2.63
N ALA A 16 -2.99 16.74 3.68
CA ALA A 16 -2.38 16.90 4.99
C ALA A 16 -0.94 16.38 4.88
N VAL A 17 -0.02 17.33 4.67
CA VAL A 17 1.31 17.40 5.28
C VAL A 17 1.96 16.04 5.53
N PHE A 18 2.38 15.36 4.47
CA PHE A 18 3.59 14.55 4.59
C PHE A 18 4.77 15.51 4.48
N GLY A 19 5.38 15.79 5.63
CA GLY A 19 6.52 16.69 5.76
C GLY A 19 7.55 16.47 4.65
N ALA A 20 7.99 17.58 4.08
CA ALA A 20 9.07 17.65 3.13
C ALA A 20 10.35 17.10 3.80
N ALA A 21 10.66 15.83 3.56
CA ALA A 21 12.03 15.37 3.63
C ALA A 21 12.79 15.95 2.41
N PRO A 22 14.02 16.46 2.57
CA PRO A 22 14.80 16.96 1.46
C PRO A 22 14.95 15.86 0.40
N ARG A 23 14.45 16.14 -0.80
CA ARG A 23 14.72 15.32 -1.98
C ARG A 23 16.16 15.60 -2.41
N VAL A 24 17.08 14.76 -2.00
CA VAL A 24 18.37 14.65 -2.67
C VAL A 24 18.08 13.97 -4.01
N PHE A 25 17.88 14.77 -5.06
CA PHE A 25 17.80 14.28 -6.43
C PHE A 25 19.19 13.81 -6.84
N ALA A 26 19.46 12.51 -6.68
CA ALA A 26 20.42 11.85 -7.54
C ALA A 26 19.73 11.68 -8.89
N ALA A 27 20.24 12.35 -9.92
CA ALA A 27 19.83 12.12 -11.30
C ALA A 27 20.15 10.66 -11.65
N ALA A 28 19.13 9.81 -11.65
CA ALA A 28 19.20 8.50 -12.25
C ALA A 28 18.82 8.66 -13.72
N GLU A 29 19.77 8.40 -14.61
CA GLU A 29 19.52 8.27 -16.03
C GLU A 29 18.40 7.26 -16.26
N ALA A 30 17.34 7.71 -16.92
CA ALA A 30 16.20 6.89 -17.29
C ALA A 30 16.62 5.89 -18.37
N ASN A 31 17.08 4.71 -17.93
CA ASN A 31 17.21 3.57 -18.82
C ASN A 31 15.83 2.90 -18.90
N ASN A 32 15.15 3.08 -20.04
CA ASN A 32 13.89 2.40 -20.40
C ASN A 32 14.16 0.91 -20.67
N GLY A 33 14.65 0.19 -19.66
CA GLY A 33 14.69 -1.26 -19.67
C GLY A 33 13.37 -1.76 -19.12
N ASP A 34 12.60 -2.47 -19.95
CA ASP A 34 11.57 -3.41 -19.54
C ASP A 34 12.17 -4.40 -18.53
N ALA A 35 12.21 -4.00 -17.27
CA ALA A 35 12.63 -4.87 -16.20
C ALA A 35 11.56 -5.95 -16.08
N PRO A 36 11.90 -7.23 -16.20
CA PRO A 36 10.93 -8.29 -16.02
C PRO A 36 10.32 -8.11 -14.65
N VAL A 37 8.98 -8.04 -14.62
CA VAL A 37 8.18 -8.11 -13.40
C VAL A 37 8.55 -9.43 -12.75
N SER A 38 9.56 -9.40 -11.89
CA SER A 38 9.98 -10.54 -11.09
C SER A 38 8.78 -10.88 -10.23
N SER A 39 8.09 -11.94 -10.65
CA SER A 39 6.99 -12.58 -9.95
C SER A 39 7.55 -13.14 -8.65
N THR A 40 7.75 -12.24 -7.69
CA THR A 40 8.00 -12.61 -6.30
C THR A 40 6.85 -13.54 -5.93
N PRO A 41 7.13 -14.80 -5.54
CA PRO A 41 6.10 -15.77 -5.24
C PRO A 41 5.08 -15.15 -4.30
N ALA A 42 3.80 -15.27 -4.64
CA ALA A 42 2.71 -14.80 -3.81
C ALA A 42 2.88 -15.42 -2.42
N ASN A 43 3.32 -14.61 -1.46
CA ASN A 43 3.58 -15.06 -0.10
C ASN A 43 2.26 -15.68 0.42
N PRO A 44 2.24 -16.90 0.98
CA PRO A 44 1.03 -17.45 1.59
C PRO A 44 0.47 -16.44 2.61
N GLY A 45 -0.86 -16.38 2.77
CA GLY A 45 -1.51 -15.50 3.73
C GLY A 45 -1.02 -15.70 5.16
N PRO A 46 -1.49 -14.88 6.14
CA PRO A 46 -1.12 -15.04 7.55
C PRO A 46 -1.21 -16.52 7.91
N THR A 47 -0.04 -17.12 8.06
CA THR A 47 0.11 -18.57 8.02
C THR A 47 -0.40 -19.11 9.34
N GLU A 48 -1.25 -20.14 9.30
CA GLU A 48 -1.63 -20.98 10.45
C GLU A 48 -0.41 -21.56 11.22
N LYS A 49 0.80 -21.37 10.69
CA LYS A 49 2.07 -21.76 11.28
C LYS A 49 2.32 -21.04 12.60
N THR A 50 2.79 -21.80 13.58
CA THR A 50 3.31 -21.25 14.85
C THR A 50 4.60 -20.48 14.62
N SER A 51 4.99 -19.63 15.59
CA SER A 51 6.26 -18.89 15.53
C SER A 51 7.47 -19.82 15.34
N ALA A 52 7.50 -20.94 16.05
CA ALA A 52 8.58 -21.94 15.92
C ALA A 52 8.65 -22.53 14.49
N GLN A 53 7.50 -22.88 13.90
CA GLN A 53 7.45 -23.40 12.52
C GLN A 53 7.94 -22.36 11.51
N ARG A 54 7.57 -21.09 11.68
CA ARG A 54 8.05 -20.00 10.81
C ARG A 54 9.55 -19.79 10.94
N ILE A 55 10.10 -19.83 12.15
CA ILE A 55 11.53 -19.66 12.39
C ILE A 55 12.36 -20.75 11.70
N GLU A 56 11.91 -22.01 11.76
CA GLU A 56 12.59 -23.09 11.04
C GLU A 56 12.52 -22.90 9.52
N GLU A 57 11.37 -22.50 8.98
CA GLU A 57 11.25 -22.14 7.57
C GLU A 57 12.17 -20.96 7.18
N TYR A 58 12.35 -19.96 8.05
CA TYR A 58 13.27 -18.86 7.80
C TYR A 58 14.72 -19.37 7.71
N LYS A 59 15.10 -20.31 8.58
CA LYS A 59 16.45 -20.91 8.59
C LYS A 59 16.70 -21.73 7.34
N GLU A 60 15.71 -22.47 6.85
CA GLU A 60 15.80 -23.21 5.59
C GLU A 60 15.95 -22.29 4.38
N LYS A 61 15.26 -21.14 4.37
CA LYS A 61 15.35 -20.14 3.29
C LYS A 61 16.63 -19.31 3.35
N LEU A 62 17.44 -19.44 4.39
CA LEU A 62 18.68 -18.68 4.53
C LEU A 62 19.74 -19.21 3.54
N LEU A 63 19.89 -18.49 2.42
CA LEU A 63 20.80 -18.88 1.33
C LEU A 63 22.27 -19.04 1.78
N VAL A 64 22.70 -18.24 2.77
CA VAL A 64 24.08 -18.25 3.28
C VAL A 64 24.08 -18.36 4.80
N LYS A 65 24.46 -19.53 5.30
CA LYS A 65 24.63 -19.78 6.73
C LYS A 65 25.75 -18.90 7.29
N PRO A 66 25.58 -18.27 8.47
CA PRO A 66 26.59 -17.40 9.02
C PRO A 66 27.80 -18.20 9.51
N THR A 67 28.99 -17.69 9.21
CA THR A 67 30.26 -18.22 9.72
C THR A 67 30.34 -18.04 11.25
N ALA A 68 31.27 -18.74 11.91
CA ALA A 68 31.47 -18.57 13.35
C ALA A 68 31.77 -17.11 13.74
N ALA A 69 32.59 -16.42 12.95
CA ALA A 69 32.90 -15.01 13.15
C ALA A 69 31.64 -14.12 13.01
N GLU A 70 30.79 -14.39 12.02
CA GLU A 70 29.53 -13.68 11.87
C GLU A 70 28.57 -13.92 13.03
N GLN A 71 28.49 -15.16 13.53
CA GLN A 71 27.65 -15.49 14.69
C GLN A 71 28.10 -14.73 15.94
N THR A 72 29.40 -14.67 16.22
CA THR A 72 29.95 -13.87 17.33
C THR A 72 29.60 -12.38 17.16
N ARG A 73 29.70 -11.85 15.94
CA ARG A 73 29.32 -10.46 15.65
C ARG A 73 27.80 -10.23 15.79
N LEU A 74 26.97 -11.20 15.43
CA LEU A 74 25.52 -11.11 15.60
C LEU A 74 25.17 -11.07 17.08
N LYS A 75 25.74 -11.96 17.91
CA LYS A 75 25.52 -11.97 19.36
C LYS A 75 25.78 -10.61 20.00
N THR A 76 26.89 -9.96 19.68
CA THR A 76 27.21 -8.64 20.24
C THR A 76 26.27 -7.50 19.82
N ARG A 77 25.56 -7.65 18.69
CA ARG A 77 24.71 -6.59 18.11
C ARG A 77 23.22 -6.85 18.22
N CYS A 78 22.83 -8.09 18.50
CA CYS A 78 21.45 -8.51 18.35
C CYS A 78 20.53 -7.89 19.39
N GLN A 79 20.96 -7.74 20.65
CA GLN A 79 20.14 -7.11 21.69
C GLN A 79 19.82 -5.63 21.40
N PRO A 80 20.81 -4.76 21.07
CA PRO A 80 20.51 -3.40 20.61
C PRO A 80 19.59 -3.37 19.39
N ALA A 81 19.83 -4.25 18.41
CA ALA A 81 19.00 -4.33 17.22
C ALA A 81 17.56 -4.79 17.53
N GLN A 82 17.35 -5.67 18.50
CA GLN A 82 16.03 -6.06 19.00
C GLN A 82 15.28 -4.89 19.66
N GLY A 83 15.99 -4.00 20.37
CA GLY A 83 15.39 -2.76 20.88
C GLY A 83 14.87 -1.85 19.75
N ILE A 84 15.63 -1.74 18.66
CA ILE A 84 15.22 -0.98 17.47
C ILE A 84 14.02 -1.65 16.78
N SER A 85 14.02 -2.97 16.61
CA SER A 85 12.91 -3.68 15.95
C SER A 85 11.62 -3.64 16.76
N LYS A 86 11.67 -3.63 18.10
CA LYS A 86 10.49 -3.38 18.95
C LYS A 86 9.89 -2.00 18.70
N THR A 87 10.73 -0.96 18.69
CA THR A 87 10.29 0.41 18.37
C THR A 87 9.71 0.49 16.96
N LEU A 88 10.34 -0.21 16.00
CA LEU A 88 9.88 -0.26 14.63
C LEU A 88 8.51 -0.95 14.51
N ALA A 89 8.26 -2.04 15.24
CA ALA A 89 6.98 -2.73 15.24
C ALA A 89 5.82 -1.80 15.61
N THR A 90 5.98 -1.00 16.66
CA THR A 90 4.97 0.01 17.05
C THR A 90 4.76 1.04 15.96
N LYS A 91 5.84 1.60 15.41
CA LYS A 91 5.75 2.62 14.34
C LYS A 91 5.06 2.09 13.09
N VAL A 92 5.35 0.84 12.71
CA VAL A 92 4.75 0.20 11.53
C VAL A 92 3.26 -0.05 11.79
N ASP A 93 2.85 -0.48 12.98
CA ASP A 93 1.42 -0.67 13.31
C ASP A 93 0.63 0.65 13.25
N THR A 94 1.17 1.72 13.84
CA THR A 94 0.58 3.07 13.72
C THR A 94 0.47 3.49 12.25
N SER A 95 1.53 3.28 11.48
CA SER A 95 1.58 3.65 10.07
C SER A 95 0.60 2.83 9.21
N HIS A 96 0.45 1.54 9.51
CA HIS A 96 -0.52 0.67 8.85
C HIS A 96 -1.95 1.11 9.11
N LYS A 97 -2.32 1.36 10.38
CA LYS A 97 -3.65 1.84 10.77
C LYS A 97 -4.02 3.15 10.04
N ALA A 98 -3.08 4.10 9.99
CA ALA A 98 -3.29 5.36 9.29
C ALA A 98 -3.53 5.15 7.79
N ARG A 99 -2.77 4.26 7.13
CA ARG A 99 -2.98 3.93 5.71
C ARG A 99 -4.29 3.20 5.46
N ALA A 100 -4.62 2.21 6.28
CA ALA A 100 -5.87 1.45 6.17
C ALA A 100 -7.08 2.40 6.24
N ALA A 101 -7.10 3.31 7.22
CA ALA A 101 -8.16 4.32 7.33
C ALA A 101 -8.21 5.25 6.10
N ALA A 102 -7.06 5.69 5.57
CA ALA A 102 -7.02 6.52 4.37
C ALA A 102 -7.56 5.77 3.14
N TYR A 103 -7.19 4.51 2.95
CA TYR A 103 -7.66 3.69 1.83
C TYR A 103 -9.16 3.38 1.92
N GLU A 104 -9.67 3.13 3.11
CA GLU A 104 -11.10 2.95 3.37
C GLU A 104 -11.89 4.22 3.04
N GLN A 105 -11.40 5.40 3.47
CA GLN A 105 -12.03 6.68 3.15
C GLN A 105 -12.05 6.97 1.65
N ILE A 106 -10.96 6.67 0.93
CA ILE A 106 -10.90 6.83 -0.52
C ILE A 106 -11.90 5.91 -1.21
N THR A 107 -11.93 4.63 -0.82
CA THR A 107 -12.86 3.64 -1.39
C THR A 107 -14.31 4.06 -1.17
N THR A 108 -14.66 4.45 0.06
CA THR A 108 -16.00 4.96 0.40
C THR A 108 -16.41 6.18 -0.43
N LYS A 109 -15.47 7.09 -0.71
CA LYS A 109 -15.74 8.26 -1.56
C LYS A 109 -15.94 7.87 -3.02
N LEU A 110 -15.16 6.92 -3.53
CA LEU A 110 -15.32 6.39 -4.89
C LEU A 110 -16.67 5.66 -5.03
N ASP A 111 -17.08 4.87 -4.04
CA ASP A 111 -18.40 4.22 -3.99
C ASP A 111 -19.54 5.22 -4.12
N LYS A 112 -19.53 6.27 -3.29
CA LYS A 112 -20.56 7.31 -3.32
C LYS A 112 -20.59 8.04 -4.66
N LEU A 113 -19.42 8.28 -5.25
CA LEU A 113 -19.34 8.92 -6.55
C LEU A 113 -19.89 8.02 -7.66
N VAL A 114 -19.53 6.74 -7.67
CA VAL A 114 -20.07 5.75 -8.63
C VAL A 114 -21.58 5.70 -8.53
N ALA A 115 -22.14 5.60 -7.31
CA ALA A 115 -23.59 5.59 -7.11
C ALA A 115 -24.26 6.86 -7.66
N GLY A 116 -23.74 8.05 -7.34
CA GLY A 116 -24.29 9.31 -7.84
C GLY A 116 -24.16 9.49 -9.36
N LEU A 117 -23.13 8.92 -9.98
CA LEU A 117 -22.98 8.91 -11.44
C LEU A 117 -24.02 8.01 -12.11
N GLU A 118 -24.32 6.86 -11.51
CA GLU A 118 -25.32 5.91 -12.03
C GLU A 118 -26.74 6.48 -11.99
N GLU A 119 -27.07 7.29 -10.97
CA GLU A 119 -28.33 8.02 -10.90
C GLU A 119 -28.54 9.00 -12.07
N THR A 120 -27.47 9.35 -12.80
CA THR A 120 -27.51 10.25 -13.96
C THR A 120 -27.36 9.54 -15.31
N ASP A 121 -27.50 8.20 -15.32
CA ASP A 121 -27.24 7.33 -16.48
C ASP A 121 -25.82 7.47 -17.04
N PHE A 122 -24.84 7.83 -16.20
CA PHE A 122 -23.44 7.90 -16.63
C PHE A 122 -22.80 6.51 -16.60
N ASN A 123 -21.98 6.18 -17.61
CA ASN A 123 -21.28 4.89 -17.65
C ASN A 123 -20.10 4.86 -16.65
N THR A 124 -20.27 4.12 -15.56
CA THR A 124 -19.28 3.98 -14.48
C THR A 124 -18.33 2.80 -14.63
N THR A 125 -18.38 2.06 -15.74
CA THR A 125 -17.64 0.79 -15.93
C THR A 125 -16.14 0.94 -15.62
N GLU A 126 -15.50 1.97 -16.18
CA GLU A 126 -14.08 2.23 -15.96
C GLU A 126 -13.80 2.58 -14.49
N LEU A 127 -14.61 3.43 -13.87
CA LEU A 127 -14.43 3.84 -12.47
C LEU A 127 -14.57 2.66 -11.50
N LYS A 128 -15.52 1.76 -11.75
CA LYS A 128 -15.69 0.49 -11.01
C LYS A 128 -14.48 -0.44 -11.19
N ALA A 129 -13.94 -0.55 -12.40
CA ALA A 129 -12.72 -1.32 -12.64
C ALA A 129 -11.53 -0.76 -11.85
N GLN A 130 -11.37 0.57 -11.85
CA GLN A 130 -10.31 1.22 -11.09
C GLN A 130 -10.49 1.06 -9.57
N GLN A 131 -11.74 1.11 -9.09
CA GLN A 131 -12.06 0.87 -7.68
C GLN A 131 -11.73 -0.57 -7.26
N LYS A 132 -12.16 -1.57 -8.05
CA LYS A 132 -11.83 -2.97 -7.80
C LYS A 132 -10.32 -3.17 -7.72
N LYS A 133 -9.59 -2.57 -8.66
CA LYS A 133 -8.13 -2.69 -8.69
C LYS A 133 -7.45 -2.04 -7.49
N LEU A 134 -7.95 -0.90 -7.00
CA LEU A 134 -7.49 -0.32 -5.74
C LEU A 134 -7.73 -1.29 -4.57
N GLY A 135 -8.91 -1.91 -4.49
CA GLY A 135 -9.25 -2.90 -3.47
C GLY A 135 -8.33 -4.13 -3.48
N GLU A 136 -7.93 -4.61 -4.66
CA GLU A 136 -6.94 -5.68 -4.80
C GLU A 136 -5.57 -5.26 -4.25
N MET A 137 -5.10 -4.05 -4.58
CA MET A 137 -3.81 -3.55 -4.10
C MET A 137 -3.79 -3.35 -2.58
N THR A 138 -4.85 -2.80 -2.00
CA THR A 138 -4.95 -2.58 -0.54
C THR A 138 -5.05 -3.89 0.23
N THR A 139 -5.73 -4.89 -0.33
CA THR A 139 -5.78 -6.26 0.20
C THR A 139 -4.41 -6.92 0.18
N SER A 140 -3.67 -6.80 -0.92
CA SER A 140 -2.28 -7.30 -1.02
C SER A 140 -1.38 -6.65 0.03
N TYR A 141 -1.46 -5.32 0.16
CA TYR A 141 -0.73 -4.57 1.19
C TYR A 141 -1.05 -5.06 2.62
N ALA A 142 -2.33 -5.25 2.95
CA ALA A 142 -2.74 -5.73 4.27
C ALA A 142 -2.21 -7.13 4.58
N LYS A 143 -2.23 -8.03 3.58
CA LYS A 143 -1.67 -9.38 3.69
C LYS A 143 -0.16 -9.35 3.96
N ASN A 144 0.59 -8.57 3.17
CA ASN A 144 2.04 -8.44 3.37
C ASN A 144 2.40 -7.72 4.67
N TYR A 145 1.52 -6.85 5.18
CA TYR A 145 1.70 -6.21 6.47
C TYR A 145 1.62 -7.24 7.60
N ALA A 146 0.66 -8.16 7.54
CA ALA A 146 0.55 -9.24 8.52
C ALA A 146 1.82 -10.09 8.55
N VAL A 147 2.35 -10.48 7.38
CA VAL A 147 3.61 -11.25 7.31
C VAL A 147 4.78 -10.47 7.92
N TYR A 148 4.90 -9.18 7.62
CA TYR A 148 5.97 -8.36 8.20
C TYR A 148 5.82 -8.20 9.72
N LYS A 149 4.59 -8.06 10.21
CA LYS A 149 4.27 -7.99 11.64
C LYS A 149 4.68 -9.28 12.35
N ASP A 150 4.36 -10.43 11.78
CA ASP A 150 4.77 -11.74 12.30
C ASP A 150 6.29 -11.89 12.30
N ALA A 151 6.97 -11.51 11.21
CA ALA A 151 8.42 -11.55 11.13
C ALA A 151 9.10 -10.66 12.20
N LEU A 152 8.56 -9.47 12.47
CA LEU A 152 9.04 -8.61 13.56
C LEU A 152 8.77 -9.23 14.94
N ALA A 153 7.61 -9.86 15.14
CA ALA A 153 7.28 -10.54 16.38
C ALA A 153 8.23 -11.70 16.65
N ASP A 154 8.45 -12.57 15.65
CA ASP A 154 9.39 -13.70 15.71
C ASP A 154 10.81 -13.20 16.01
N LEU A 155 11.28 -12.17 15.28
CA LEU A 155 12.59 -11.54 15.49
C LEU A 155 12.79 -11.03 16.93
N ASN A 156 11.73 -10.46 17.51
CA ASN A 156 11.74 -9.88 18.85
C ASN A 156 11.59 -10.91 19.98
N ALA A 157 11.05 -12.09 19.68
CA ALA A 157 10.84 -13.17 20.63
C ALA A 157 12.04 -14.13 20.73
N LEU A 158 12.90 -14.17 19.72
CA LEU A 158 14.10 -15.00 19.69
C LEU A 158 15.12 -14.59 20.77
N ASP A 159 15.67 -15.57 21.49
CA ASP A 159 16.94 -15.39 22.20
C ASP A 159 18.08 -15.40 21.18
N CYS A 160 18.47 -14.20 20.77
CA CYS A 160 19.48 -14.00 19.75
C CYS A 160 20.90 -14.36 20.20
N MET A 161 21.13 -14.53 21.51
CA MET A 161 22.41 -14.98 22.05
C MET A 161 22.52 -16.51 21.99
N ALA A 162 21.40 -17.19 22.21
CA ALA A 162 21.28 -18.64 22.10
C ALA A 162 21.27 -19.11 20.64
N ASP A 163 20.47 -18.49 19.76
CA ASP A 163 20.37 -18.87 18.34
C ASP A 163 20.59 -17.66 17.40
N PRO A 164 21.86 -17.29 17.12
CA PRO A 164 22.17 -16.21 16.19
C PRO A 164 21.81 -16.55 14.73
N VAL A 165 21.65 -17.83 14.39
CA VAL A 165 21.27 -18.26 13.03
C VAL A 165 19.79 -17.99 12.80
N ALA A 166 18.93 -18.39 13.74
CA ALA A 166 17.50 -18.05 13.73
C ALA A 166 17.29 -16.53 13.69
N TYR A 167 18.05 -15.79 14.51
CA TYR A 167 17.99 -14.33 14.51
C TYR A 167 18.33 -13.72 13.14
N LYS A 168 19.42 -14.17 12.50
CA LYS A 168 19.80 -13.71 11.15
C LYS A 168 18.70 -14.03 10.13
N ALA A 169 18.16 -15.24 10.18
CA ALA A 169 17.10 -15.68 9.28
C ALA A 169 15.83 -14.83 9.41
N ALA A 170 15.32 -14.63 10.64
CA ALA A 170 14.16 -13.78 10.90
C ALA A 170 14.40 -12.31 10.47
N LEU A 171 15.62 -11.80 10.67
CA LEU A 171 15.99 -10.44 10.27
C LEU A 171 15.95 -10.26 8.75
N GLU A 172 16.47 -11.21 7.98
CA GLU A 172 16.44 -11.15 6.51
C GLU A 172 15.01 -11.24 5.97
N VAL A 173 14.16 -12.08 6.56
CA VAL A 173 12.73 -12.13 6.23
C VAL A 173 12.06 -10.79 6.50
N ALA A 174 12.25 -10.22 7.69
CA ALA A 174 11.69 -8.91 8.04
C ALA A 174 12.14 -7.79 7.09
N ARG A 175 13.41 -7.81 6.65
CA ARG A 175 13.94 -6.86 5.65
C ARG A 175 13.29 -7.03 4.29
N ALA A 176 13.19 -8.25 3.80
CA ALA A 176 12.56 -8.56 2.52
C ALA A 176 11.09 -8.13 2.51
N THR A 177 10.32 -8.48 3.54
CA THR A 177 8.89 -8.11 3.63
C THR A 177 8.71 -6.61 3.78
N ARG A 178 9.60 -5.91 4.50
CA ARG A 178 9.59 -4.45 4.57
C ARG A 178 9.80 -3.80 3.20
N LEU A 179 10.72 -4.33 2.40
CA LEU A 179 10.97 -3.83 1.05
C LEU A 179 9.73 -4.01 0.16
N THR A 180 9.09 -5.18 0.22
CA THR A 180 7.82 -5.47 -0.47
C THR A 180 6.76 -4.44 -0.08
N LEU A 181 6.53 -4.21 1.22
CA LEU A 181 5.57 -3.23 1.69
C LEU A 181 5.86 -1.81 1.21
N SER A 182 7.13 -1.41 1.21
CA SER A 182 7.52 -0.09 0.71
C SER A 182 7.18 0.08 -0.77
N ARG A 183 7.38 -0.96 -1.58
CA ARG A 183 7.04 -0.96 -3.01
C ARG A 183 5.52 -0.91 -3.21
N GLU A 184 4.75 -1.72 -2.48
CA GLU A 184 3.29 -1.70 -2.57
C GLU A 184 2.70 -0.33 -2.20
N VAL A 185 3.19 0.30 -1.12
CA VAL A 185 2.77 1.65 -0.75
C VAL A 185 3.07 2.65 -1.86
N ALA A 186 4.22 2.54 -2.52
CA ALA A 186 4.57 3.41 -3.65
C ALA A 186 3.65 3.19 -4.85
N VAL A 187 3.35 1.93 -5.18
CA VAL A 187 2.43 1.56 -6.28
C VAL A 187 1.01 2.07 -6.00
N ILE A 188 0.47 1.85 -4.79
CA ILE A 188 -0.85 2.37 -4.41
C ILE A 188 -0.88 3.89 -4.50
N LYS A 189 0.18 4.56 -4.03
CA LYS A 189 0.28 6.02 -4.10
C LYS A 189 0.26 6.50 -5.55
N ALA A 190 1.10 5.94 -6.41
CA ALA A 190 1.15 6.29 -7.83
C ALA A 190 -0.20 6.07 -8.51
N TYR A 191 -0.85 4.94 -8.23
CA TYR A 191 -2.17 4.64 -8.76
C TYR A 191 -3.23 5.69 -8.35
N LEU A 192 -3.22 6.08 -7.07
CA LEU A 192 -4.12 7.11 -6.53
C LEU A 192 -3.85 8.52 -7.06
N THR A 193 -2.63 8.82 -7.51
CA THR A 193 -2.27 10.14 -8.05
C THR A 193 -2.39 10.21 -9.57
N ASP A 194 -2.06 9.12 -10.25
CA ASP A 194 -1.81 9.14 -11.69
C ASP A 194 -2.95 8.48 -12.47
N THR A 195 -3.73 7.59 -11.84
CA THR A 195 -4.80 6.84 -12.50
C THR A 195 -6.19 7.32 -12.10
N VAL A 196 -6.46 7.42 -10.79
CA VAL A 196 -7.79 7.79 -10.30
C VAL A 196 -8.18 9.22 -10.68
N PRO A 197 -7.36 10.28 -10.44
CA PRO A 197 -7.80 11.65 -10.68
C PRO A 197 -8.12 11.99 -12.14
N PRO A 198 -7.35 11.54 -13.15
CA PRO A 198 -7.72 11.74 -14.55
C PRO A 198 -9.08 11.12 -14.91
N GLN A 199 -9.43 9.96 -14.34
CA GLN A 199 -10.73 9.34 -14.58
C GLN A 199 -11.87 10.12 -13.92
N LEU A 200 -11.63 10.65 -12.71
CA LEU A 200 -12.58 11.54 -12.05
C LEU A 200 -12.81 12.82 -12.86
N LEU A 201 -11.76 13.40 -13.44
CA LEU A 201 -11.86 14.58 -14.29
C LEU A 201 -12.66 14.30 -15.57
N LYS A 202 -12.40 13.16 -16.23
CA LYS A 202 -13.18 12.73 -17.41
C LYS A 202 -14.67 12.59 -17.10
N ALA A 203 -15.01 11.95 -15.98
CA ALA A 203 -16.40 11.81 -15.55
C ALA A 203 -17.06 13.17 -15.29
N LYS A 204 -16.35 14.09 -14.62
CA LYS A 204 -16.81 15.45 -14.39
C LYS A 204 -17.08 16.20 -15.71
N THR A 205 -16.11 16.23 -16.63
CA THR A 205 -16.26 16.94 -17.92
C THR A 205 -17.43 16.39 -18.73
N ALA A 206 -17.63 15.07 -18.72
CA ALA A 206 -18.75 14.47 -19.44
C ALA A 206 -20.12 14.82 -18.83
N LEU A 207 -20.23 14.92 -17.51
CA LEU A 207 -21.43 15.41 -16.83
C LEU A 207 -21.72 16.88 -17.16
N ASP A 208 -20.69 17.73 -17.13
CA ASP A 208 -20.82 19.16 -17.44
C ASP A 208 -21.34 19.35 -18.88
N ASN A 209 -20.84 18.56 -19.84
CA ASN A 209 -21.30 18.60 -21.23
C ASN A 209 -22.75 18.12 -21.41
N LYS A 210 -23.14 17.02 -20.74
CA LYS A 210 -24.53 16.50 -20.79
C LYS A 210 -25.53 17.53 -20.25
N THR A 211 -25.13 18.27 -19.20
CA THR A 211 -25.96 19.33 -18.60
C THR A 211 -26.18 20.50 -19.57
N ASN A 212 -25.15 20.89 -20.32
CA ASN A 212 -25.27 21.99 -21.30
C ASN A 212 -26.13 21.60 -22.52
N GLN A 213 -26.02 20.36 -23.01
CA GLN A 213 -26.87 19.89 -24.12
C GLN A 213 -28.36 19.89 -23.76
N GLN A 214 -28.70 19.46 -22.54
CA GLN A 214 -30.09 19.48 -22.06
C GLN A 214 -30.68 20.90 -21.92
N SER A 215 -29.84 21.93 -21.73
CA SER A 215 -30.34 23.32 -21.70
C SER A 215 -30.63 23.89 -23.08
N ASP A 216 -29.88 23.46 -24.10
CA ASP A 216 -30.05 23.96 -25.48
C ASP A 216 -31.29 23.34 -26.14
N ASP A 217 -31.48 22.02 -26.00
CA ASP A 217 -32.66 21.31 -26.54
C ASP A 217 -34.00 21.87 -26.01
N LYS A 218 -33.99 22.43 -24.80
CA LYS A 218 -35.19 23.03 -24.20
C LYS A 218 -35.51 24.41 -24.77
N LYS A 219 -34.53 25.11 -25.33
CA LYS A 219 -34.69 26.47 -25.86
C LYS A 219 -35.32 26.46 -27.24
N ASP A 220 -35.07 25.43 -28.05
CA ASP A 220 -35.60 25.29 -29.40
C ASP A 220 -37.02 24.69 -29.45
N ALA A 221 -37.53 24.22 -28.31
CA ALA A 221 -38.89 23.69 -28.16
C ALA A 221 -39.92 24.72 -27.65
N GLN A 222 -39.55 26.01 -27.58
CA GLN A 222 -40.44 27.13 -27.20
C GLN A 222 -40.68 28.07 -28.37
#